data_AF-A0A529PCP6-F1
#
_entry.id   AF-A0A529PCP6-F1
#
_cell.length_a   1.000
_cell.length_b   1.000
_cell.length_c   1.000
_cell.angle_alpha   90.00
_cell.angle_beta   90.00
_cell.angle_gamma   90.00
#
_symmetry.space_group_name_H-M   'P 1'
#
loop_
_entity.id
_entity.type
_entity.pdbx_description
1 polymer ?
#
loop_
_entity_poly.entity_id
_entity_poly.type
_entity_poly.pdbx_seq_one_letter_code
_entity_poly.pdbx_strand_id
1 'polypeptide(L)'
;MGIAIYLKTPLCGLWTVEKRLYSSHQWLRPPVRALFVCAYMLARTLRHRDAISFVKNYRQRRGMEFLADVDDWLGGYPYQSTSAVELETAVEKLGFRTKQRLNVTPGIGLFGTGCGQWCFVRTD
;
A
#
# COMPACT_ATOMS: atom_id res chain seq x y z
N MET A 1 5.86 -19.36 -6.02
CA MET A 1 5.48 -17.98 -6.39
C MET A 1 5.03 -17.23 -5.14
N GLY A 2 5.55 -16.03 -4.91
CA GLY A 2 5.09 -15.16 -3.82
C GLY A 2 4.26 -14.00 -4.38
N ILE A 3 3.09 -13.73 -3.82
CA ILE A 3 2.22 -12.60 -4.21
C ILE A 3 1.93 -11.76 -2.97
N ALA A 4 2.07 -10.44 -3.10
CA ALA A 4 1.63 -9.47 -2.11
C ALA A 4 0.66 -8.49 -2.79
N ILE A 5 -0.56 -8.36 -2.27
CA ILE A 5 -1.59 -7.51 -2.87
C ILE A 5 -2.51 -6.91 -1.81
N TYR A 6 -3.06 -5.73 -2.10
CA TYR A 6 -4.03 -5.08 -1.24
C TYR A 6 -5.28 -5.94 -1.04
N LEU A 7 -5.74 -6.02 0.21
CA LEU A 7 -6.97 -6.72 0.52
C LEU A 7 -8.19 -5.88 0.12
N LYS A 8 -9.23 -6.55 -0.33
CA LYS A 8 -10.50 -5.89 -0.64
C LYS A 8 -11.18 -5.44 0.65
N THR A 9 -11.53 -4.16 0.72
CA THR A 9 -12.25 -3.53 1.83
C THR A 9 -13.42 -2.70 1.28
N PRO A 10 -14.43 -2.35 2.10
CA PRO A 10 -15.56 -1.52 1.64
C PRO A 10 -15.13 -0.14 1.10
N LEU A 11 -14.00 0.40 1.59
CA LEU A 11 -13.48 1.71 1.18
C LEU A 11 -12.61 1.65 -0.08
N CYS A 12 -12.43 0.50 -0.74
CA CYS A 12 -11.62 0.39 -1.95
C CYS A 12 -12.04 1.35 -3.08
N GLY A 13 -13.34 1.65 -3.19
CA GLY A 13 -13.83 2.66 -4.14
C GLY A 13 -13.29 4.05 -3.84
N LEU A 14 -13.30 4.46 -2.56
CA LEU A 14 -12.74 5.74 -2.12
C LEU A 14 -11.24 5.82 -2.42
N TRP A 15 -10.48 4.78 -2.07
CA TRP A 15 -9.04 4.70 -2.35
C TRP A 15 -8.72 4.77 -3.85
N THR A 16 -9.55 4.13 -4.68
CA THR A 16 -9.39 4.20 -6.14
C THR A 16 -9.60 5.61 -6.65
N VAL A 17 -10.62 6.31 -6.16
CA VAL A 17 -10.92 7.70 -6.54
C VAL A 17 -9.80 8.64 -6.10
N GLU A 18 -9.36 8.53 -4.84
CA GLU A 18 -8.25 9.33 -4.29
C GLU A 18 -6.99 9.18 -5.16
N LYS A 19 -6.55 7.95 -5.40
CA LYS A 19 -5.35 7.65 -6.17
C LYS A 19 -5.48 8.08 -7.63
N ARG A 20 -6.68 7.95 -8.22
CA ARG A 20 -6.97 8.42 -9.57
C ARG A 20 -6.86 9.93 -9.65
N LEU A 21 -7.49 10.67 -8.73
CA LEU A 21 -7.45 12.13 -8.70
C LEU A 21 -6.01 12.64 -8.60
N TYR A 22 -5.22 12.08 -7.67
CA TYR A 22 -3.81 12.42 -7.49
C TYR A 22 -2.96 12.07 -8.72
N SER A 23 -3.20 10.92 -9.33
CA SER A 23 -2.42 10.45 -10.48
C SER A 23 -2.75 11.21 -11.76
N SER A 24 -4.02 11.55 -11.98
CA SER A 24 -4.51 12.24 -13.17
C SER A 24 -4.24 13.74 -13.17
N HIS A 25 -4.22 14.40 -12.01
CA HIS A 25 -4.04 15.86 -11.92
C HIS A 25 -2.65 16.22 -11.41
N GLN A 26 -1.71 16.46 -12.34
CA GLN A 26 -0.32 16.83 -12.00
C GLN A 26 -0.24 18.05 -11.08
N TRP A 27 -1.14 19.02 -11.25
CA TRP A 27 -1.17 20.26 -10.46
C TRP A 27 -1.61 20.03 -9.01
N LEU A 28 -2.35 18.95 -8.72
CA LEU A 28 -2.72 18.57 -7.35
C LEU A 28 -1.60 17.86 -6.61
N ARG A 29 -0.60 17.30 -7.33
CA ARG A 29 0.46 16.51 -6.69
C ARG A 29 1.31 17.30 -5.69
N PRO A 30 1.86 18.48 -6.04
CA PRO A 30 2.68 19.24 -5.09
C PRO A 30 1.93 19.66 -3.81
N PRO A 31 0.72 20.25 -3.86
CA PRO A 31 0.03 20.67 -2.64
C PRO A 31 -0.42 19.47 -1.79
N VAL A 32 -0.92 18.39 -2.40
CA VAL A 32 -1.35 17.19 -1.66
C VAL A 32 -0.15 16.49 -1.02
N ARG A 33 0.97 16.37 -1.74
CA ARG A 33 2.21 15.82 -1.19
C ARG A 33 2.71 16.67 -0.02
N ALA A 34 2.75 17.99 -0.16
CA ALA A 34 3.19 18.89 0.90
C ALA A 34 2.30 18.76 2.13
N LEU A 35 0.97 18.74 1.95
CA LEU A 35 0.02 18.55 3.04
C LEU A 35 0.24 17.21 3.76
N PHE A 36 0.39 16.12 3.00
CA PHE A 36 0.65 14.79 3.56
C PHE A 36 1.95 14.74 4.35
N VAL A 37 3.05 15.24 3.77
CA VAL A 37 4.36 15.28 4.43
C VAL A 37 4.30 16.11 5.72
N CYS A 38 3.68 17.30 5.68
CA CYS A 38 3.53 18.15 6.86
C CYS A 38 2.72 17.46 7.97
N ALA A 39 1.57 16.87 7.64
CA ALA A 39 0.74 16.14 8.60
C ALA A 39 1.47 14.93 9.18
N TYR A 40 2.15 14.15 8.34
CA TYR A 40 2.93 12.98 8.76
C TYR A 40 4.08 13.36 9.70
N MET A 41 4.83 14.41 9.34
CA MET A 41 5.94 14.91 10.15
C MET A 41 5.45 15.47 11.48
N LEU A 42 4.33 16.21 11.50
CA LEU A 42 3.72 16.71 12.72
C LEU A 42 3.24 15.58 13.65
N ALA A 43 2.53 14.59 13.11
CA ALA A 43 2.11 13.43 13.89
C ALA A 43 3.31 12.67 14.47
N ARG A 44 4.42 12.62 13.72
CA ARG A 44 5.65 11.97 14.15
C ARG A 44 6.43 12.76 15.19
N THR A 45 6.56 14.08 15.05
CA THR A 45 7.23 14.92 16.07
C THR A 45 6.51 14.84 17.41
N LEU A 46 5.17 14.81 17.39
CA LEU A 46 4.37 14.63 18.60
C LEU A 46 4.58 13.27 19.29
N ARG A 47 4.89 12.20 18.54
CA ARG A 47 5.07 10.84 19.11
C ARG A 47 6.52 10.45 19.42
N HIS A 48 7.47 10.80 18.56
CA HIS A 48 8.84 10.26 18.60
C HIS A 48 9.94 11.34 18.73
N ARG A 49 9.56 12.62 18.83
CA ARG A 49 10.41 13.82 19.00
C ARG A 49 11.53 14.07 17.98
N ASP A 50 11.97 13.08 17.20
CA ASP A 50 13.02 13.21 16.19
C ASP A 50 12.53 12.77 14.79
N ALA A 51 11.82 13.67 14.12
CA ALA A 51 11.35 13.47 12.76
C ALA A 51 12.46 13.71 11.71
N ILE A 52 13.45 14.54 12.03
CA ILE A 52 14.53 14.88 11.10
C ILE A 52 15.44 13.67 10.88
N SER A 53 15.88 13.01 11.96
CA SER A 53 16.70 11.80 11.83
C SER A 53 15.93 10.66 11.19
N PHE A 54 14.60 10.62 11.33
CA PHE A 54 13.78 9.65 10.63
C PHE A 54 13.86 9.80 9.11
N VAL A 55 13.68 11.01 8.58
CA VAL A 55 13.77 11.26 7.13
C VAL A 55 15.18 10.99 6.63
N LYS A 56 16.22 11.45 7.36
CA LYS A 56 17.63 11.21 7.00
C LYS A 56 17.97 9.71 6.89
N ASN A 57 17.48 8.90 7.83
CA ASN A 57 17.73 7.46 7.86
C ASN A 57 16.66 6.65 7.10
N TYR A 58 15.70 7.31 6.45
CA TYR A 58 14.57 6.62 5.82
C TYR A 58 15.03 5.67 4.72
N ARG A 59 15.92 6.15 3.85
CA ARG A 59 16.51 5.37 2.76
C ARG A 59 17.25 4.14 3.25
N GLN A 60 17.96 4.22 4.36
CA GLN A 60 18.66 3.05 4.92
C GLN A 60 17.69 1.99 5.47
N ARG A 61 16.53 2.42 6.00
CA ARG A 61 15.53 1.51 6.58
C ARG A 61 14.59 0.88 5.55
N ARG A 62 14.19 1.65 4.54
CA ARG A 62 13.16 1.26 3.56
C ARG A 62 13.72 0.99 2.16
N GLY A 63 14.96 1.39 1.89
CA GLY A 63 15.60 1.25 0.57
C GLY A 63 15.22 2.34 -0.44
N MET A 64 14.42 3.34 -0.05
CA MET A 64 13.90 4.39 -0.94
C MET A 64 13.95 5.78 -0.28
N GLU A 65 14.11 6.83 -1.09
CA GLU A 65 13.97 8.21 -0.62
C GLU A 65 12.56 8.47 -0.08
N PHE A 66 12.46 9.17 1.05
CA PHE A 66 11.19 9.39 1.75
C PHE A 66 10.12 10.01 0.86
N LEU A 67 10.48 11.03 0.09
CA LEU A 67 9.54 11.72 -0.78
C LEU A 67 9.10 10.87 -1.97
N ALA A 68 9.96 9.98 -2.47
CA ALA A 68 9.60 9.04 -3.52
C ALA A 68 8.61 7.98 -3.01
N ASP A 69 8.80 7.51 -1.77
CA ASP A 69 7.87 6.57 -1.12
C ASP A 69 6.51 7.22 -0.84
N VAL A 70 6.48 8.52 -0.50
CA VAL A 70 5.23 9.30 -0.40
C VAL A 70 4.52 9.39 -1.75
N ASP A 71 5.25 9.73 -2.82
CA ASP A 71 4.68 9.81 -4.17
C ASP A 71 4.14 8.44 -4.63
N ASP A 72 4.85 7.34 -4.32
CA ASP A 72 4.40 5.98 -4.62
C ASP A 72 3.11 5.60 -3.88
N TRP A 73 3.04 5.94 -2.59
CA TRP A 73 1.85 5.71 -1.76
C TRP A 73 0.60 6.44 -2.30
N LEU A 74 0.74 7.72 -2.64
CA LEU A 74 -0.35 8.56 -3.14
C LEU A 74 -0.67 8.27 -4.62
N GLY A 75 0.34 7.91 -5.40
CA GLY A 75 0.31 7.77 -6.86
C GLY A 75 0.07 6.35 -7.36
N GLY A 76 -0.12 5.36 -6.49
CA GLY A 76 -0.33 3.94 -6.85
C GLY A 76 -1.64 3.64 -7.59
N TYR A 77 -1.87 4.28 -8.73
CA TYR A 77 -2.97 4.04 -9.67
C TYR A 77 -2.45 3.33 -10.94
N PRO A 78 -3.14 2.31 -11.48
CA PRO A 78 -4.45 1.79 -11.07
C PRO A 78 -4.41 1.07 -9.73
N TYR A 79 -5.37 1.39 -8.86
CA TYR A 79 -5.53 0.71 -7.58
C TYR A 79 -6.13 -0.68 -7.80
N GLN A 80 -5.43 -1.71 -7.34
CA GLN A 80 -5.88 -3.09 -7.44
C GLN A 80 -5.95 -3.72 -6.05
N SER A 81 -7.06 -4.40 -5.76
CA SER A 81 -7.28 -5.13 -4.52
C SER A 81 -8.14 -6.35 -4.79
N THR A 82 -7.94 -7.41 -4.01
CA THR A 82 -8.66 -8.67 -4.20
C THR A 82 -9.03 -9.28 -2.86
N SER A 83 -10.06 -10.13 -2.86
CA SER A 83 -10.35 -10.98 -1.70
C SER A 83 -9.41 -12.19 -1.70
N ALA A 84 -9.12 -12.75 -0.54
CA ALA A 84 -8.28 -13.94 -0.43
C ALA A 84 -8.82 -15.10 -1.28
N VAL A 85 -10.14 -15.32 -1.26
CA VAL A 85 -10.80 -16.39 -2.04
C VAL A 85 -10.65 -16.17 -3.54
N GLU A 86 -10.84 -14.94 -4.01
CA GLU A 86 -10.72 -14.59 -5.43
C GLU A 86 -9.28 -14.79 -5.94
N LEU A 87 -8.29 -14.32 -5.18
CA LEU A 87 -6.87 -14.51 -5.52
C LEU A 87 -6.50 -15.98 -5.58
N GLU A 88 -6.85 -16.74 -4.55
CA GLU A 88 -6.49 -18.15 -4.46
C GLU A 88 -7.17 -18.96 -5.57
N THR A 89 -8.45 -18.70 -5.83
CA THR A 89 -9.18 -19.35 -6.93
C THR A 89 -8.55 -19.02 -8.30
N ALA A 90 -8.12 -17.78 -8.51
CA ALA A 90 -7.46 -17.37 -9.74
C ALA A 90 -6.10 -18.06 -9.92
N VAL A 91 -5.31 -18.16 -8.86
CA VAL A 91 -3.98 -18.79 -8.88
C VAL A 91 -4.09 -20.32 -8.96
N GLU A 92 -5.11 -20.92 -8.37
CA GLU A 92 -5.39 -22.36 -8.47
C GLU A 92 -5.71 -22.79 -9.89
N LYS A 93 -6.48 -21.98 -10.63
CA LYS A 93 -6.73 -22.20 -12.07
C LYS A 93 -5.46 -22.16 -12.93
N LEU A 94 -4.38 -21.54 -12.44
CA LEU A 94 -3.08 -21.51 -13.10
C LEU A 94 -2.20 -22.72 -12.74
N GLY A 95 -2.73 -23.71 -12.01
CA GLY A 95 -1.99 -24.92 -11.63
C GLY A 95 -1.08 -24.73 -10.42
N PHE A 96 -1.45 -23.84 -9.50
CA PHE A 96 -0.73 -23.64 -8.24
C PHE A 96 -1.63 -23.96 -7.05
N ARG A 97 -1.04 -24.28 -5.90
CA ARG A 97 -1.77 -24.45 -4.64
C ARG A 97 -1.20 -23.55 -3.56
N THR A 98 -2.07 -23.06 -2.69
CA THR A 98 -1.67 -22.18 -1.58
C THR A 98 -0.87 -22.97 -0.55
N LYS A 99 0.38 -22.56 -0.29
CA LYS A 99 1.25 -23.13 0.75
C LYS A 99 1.16 -22.34 2.06
N GLN A 100 1.12 -21.00 1.96
CA GLN A 100 1.13 -20.12 3.12
C GLN A 100 0.36 -18.83 2.85
N ARG A 101 -0.27 -18.31 3.90
CA ARG A 101 -1.00 -17.04 3.93
C ARG A 101 -0.49 -16.19 5.10
N LEU A 102 -0.25 -14.91 4.89
CA LEU A 102 0.15 -13.94 5.92
C LEU A 102 -0.68 -12.67 5.76
N ASN A 103 -1.14 -12.10 6.88
CA ASN A 103 -1.88 -10.83 6.93
C ASN A 103 -3.10 -10.77 5.99
N VAL A 104 -3.87 -11.86 5.89
CA VAL A 104 -4.99 -11.99 4.93
C VAL A 104 -6.34 -11.51 5.49
N THR A 105 -6.38 -10.99 6.71
CA THR A 105 -7.60 -10.46 7.32
C THR A 105 -7.76 -8.97 6.94
N PRO A 106 -8.80 -8.60 6.16
CA PRO A 106 -9.02 -7.21 5.80
C PRO A 106 -9.50 -6.41 7.01
N GLY A 107 -9.03 -5.16 7.12
CA GLY A 107 -9.57 -4.19 8.04
C GLY A 107 -10.79 -3.44 7.46
N ILE A 108 -11.29 -2.46 8.21
CA ILE A 108 -12.37 -1.55 7.78
C ILE A 108 -11.96 -0.61 6.64
N GLY A 109 -10.65 -0.50 6.36
CA GLY A 109 -10.13 0.29 5.26
C GLY A 109 -9.82 1.75 5.58
N LEU A 110 -10.03 2.23 6.83
CA LEU A 110 -9.90 3.65 7.20
C LEU A 110 -8.44 4.17 7.16
N PHE A 111 -7.46 3.29 7.40
CA PHE A 111 -6.04 3.61 7.35
C PHE A 111 -5.32 2.84 6.24
N GLY A 112 -6.02 2.67 5.12
CA GLY A 112 -5.61 1.82 4.02
C GLY A 112 -6.19 0.40 4.13
N THR A 113 -5.93 -0.39 3.11
CA THR A 113 -6.62 -1.66 2.87
C THR A 113 -5.85 -2.88 3.36
N GLY A 114 -4.66 -2.67 3.92
CA GLY A 114 -3.75 -3.74 4.33
C GLY A 114 -3.13 -4.47 3.13
N CYS A 115 -2.06 -5.22 3.37
CA CYS A 115 -1.38 -6.00 2.33
C CYS A 115 -1.31 -7.46 2.77
N GLY A 116 -2.06 -8.32 2.08
CA GLY A 116 -2.00 -9.76 2.26
C GLY A 116 -0.84 -10.34 1.46
N GLN A 117 -0.22 -11.40 1.97
CA GLN A 117 0.86 -12.09 1.31
C GLN A 117 0.56 -13.59 1.22
N TRP A 118 0.88 -14.17 0.07
CA TRP A 118 0.67 -15.59 -0.23
C TRP A 118 1.93 -16.20 -0.82
N CYS A 119 2.19 -17.43 -0.42
CA CYS A 119 3.17 -18.29 -1.07
C CYS A 119 2.43 -19.47 -1.71
N PHE A 120 2.63 -19.64 -3.02
CA PHE A 120 2.06 -20.72 -3.80
C PHE A 120 3.15 -21.66 -4.31
N VAL A 121 2.81 -22.94 -4.44
CA VAL A 121 3.65 -23.97 -5.07
C VAL A 121 2.94 -24.54 -6.29
N ARG A 122 3.70 -24.91 -7.32
CA ARG A 122 3.11 -25.53 -8.52
C ARG A 122 2.55 -26.89 -8.16
N THR A 123 1.38 -27.20 -8.70
CA THR A 123 0.79 -28.53 -8.67
C THR A 123 1.38 -29.29 -9.85
N ASP A 124 2.07 -30.40 -9.56
CA ASP A 124 2.66 -31.27 -10.59
C ASP A 124 1.58 -32.01 -11.38
#